data_AF-A0A7X5N291-F1
#
_entry.id   AF-A0A7X5N291-F1
#
_cell.length_a   1.000
_cell.length_b   1.000
_cell.length_c   1.000
_cell.angle_alpha   90.00
_cell.angle_beta   90.00
_cell.angle_gamma   90.00
#
_symmetry.space_group_name_H-M   'P 1'
#
loop_
_entity.id
_entity.type
_entity.pdbx_description
1 polymer ?
#
loop_
_entity_poly.entity_id
_entity_poly.type
_entity_poly.pdbx_seq_one_letter_code
_entity_poly.pdbx_strand_id
1 'polypeptide(L)' 'DALRRLLPDAEPLVQLPDDGNGALRLQTMCHGAVTWQRLEELERAGAQGLMVLTVERSLA' A
#
# COMPACT_ATOMS: atom_id res chain seq x y z
N ASP A 1 -2.63 -8.94 10.09
CA ASP A 1 -3.95 -9.49 9.66
C ASP A 1 -4.95 -8.50 9.07
N ALA A 2 -5.08 -7.26 9.56
CA ALA A 2 -6.05 -6.30 9.00
C ALA A 2 -5.63 -5.72 7.64
N LEU A 3 -4.38 -5.26 7.50
CA LEU A 3 -3.89 -4.64 6.26
C LEU A 3 -3.87 -5.62 5.06
N ARG A 4 -3.54 -6.90 5.29
CA ARG A 4 -3.58 -7.95 4.25
C ARG A 4 -4.99 -8.19 3.71
N ARG A 5 -6.05 -7.89 4.48
CA ARG A 5 -7.43 -7.98 3.98
C ARG A 5 -7.81 -6.83 3.06
N LEU A 6 -7.26 -5.64 3.30
CA LEU A 6 -7.47 -4.46 2.45
C LEU A 6 -6.66 -4.55 1.14
N LEU A 7 -5.55 -5.28 1.17
CA LEU A 7 -4.64 -5.49 0.04
C LEU A 7 -4.42 -6.99 -0.20
N PRO A 8 -5.45 -7.74 -0.67
CA PRO A 8 -5.37 -9.20 -0.78
C PRO A 8 -4.35 -9.69 -1.82
N ASP A 9 -4.10 -8.88 -2.87
CA ASP A 9 -3.22 -9.21 -3.99
C ASP A 9 -1.82 -8.57 -3.87
N ALA A 10 -1.52 -8.04 -2.68
CA ALA A 10 -0.25 -7.41 -2.41
C ALA A 10 0.84 -8.43 -2.09
N GLU A 11 2.04 -8.13 -2.56
CA GLU A 11 3.28 -8.69 -2.01
C GLU A 11 3.44 -8.36 -0.51
N PRO A 12 4.44 -8.94 0.16
CA PRO A 12 4.74 -8.55 1.53
C PRO A 12 4.98 -7.05 1.67
N LEU A 13 4.31 -6.44 2.65
CA LEU A 13 4.51 -5.03 2.99
C LEU A 13 5.94 -4.80 3.44
N VAL A 14 6.64 -3.88 2.77
CA VAL A 14 7.95 -3.39 3.14
C VAL A 14 7.79 -2.13 3.97
N GLN A 15 8.40 -2.09 5.15
CA GLN A 15 8.47 -0.88 5.95
C GLN A 15 9.56 0.05 5.41
N LEU A 16 9.19 1.29 5.12
CA LEU A 16 10.12 2.33 4.68
C LEU A 16 10.80 2.99 5.88
N PRO A 17 11.96 3.64 5.69
CA PRO A 17 12.59 4.44 6.73
C PRO A 17 11.63 5.49 7.30
N ASP A 18 11.70 5.66 8.62
CA ASP A 18 11.01 6.74 9.32
C ASP A 18 11.52 8.10 8.80
N ASP A 19 10.59 9.01 8.53
CA ASP A 19 10.86 10.36 8.08
C ASP A 19 10.87 11.38 9.24
N GLY A 20 10.73 10.91 10.48
CA GLY A 20 10.76 11.72 11.70
C GLY A 20 9.39 12.25 12.13
N ASN A 21 8.32 11.90 11.42
CA ASN A 21 6.94 12.20 11.81
C ASN A 21 6.38 11.14 12.78
N GLY A 22 7.04 9.99 12.92
CA GLY A 22 6.57 8.90 13.80
C GLY A 22 5.39 8.12 13.22
N ALA A 23 5.05 8.37 11.95
CA ALA A 23 4.08 7.59 11.20
C ALA A 23 4.74 6.36 10.59
N LEU A 24 4.06 5.21 10.67
CA LEU A 24 4.49 4.00 9.98
C LEU A 24 4.33 4.17 8.47
N ARG A 25 5.44 4.04 7.73
CA ARG A 25 5.44 4.12 6.27
C ARG A 25 5.61 2.73 5.68
N LEU A 26 4.68 2.35 4.80
CA LEU A 26 4.65 1.04 4.16
C LEU A 26 4.63 1.20 2.64
N GLN A 27 5.27 0.27 1.95
CA GLN A 27 5.16 0.10 0.51
C GLN A 27 4.89 -1.37 0.20
N THR A 28 4.10 -1.62 -0.85
CA THR A 28 3.95 -2.95 -1.42
C THR A 28 3.66 -2.86 -2.90
N MET A 29 4.07 -3.89 -3.64
CA MET A 29 3.59 -4.15 -4.98
C MET A 29 2.22 -4.82 -4.90
N CYS A 30 1.26 -4.40 -5.71
CA CYS A 30 -0.05 -5.04 -5.83
C CYS A 30 -0.17 -5.68 -7.21
N HIS A 31 -0.54 -6.96 -7.27
CA HIS A 31 -0.83 -7.62 -8.53
C HIS A 31 -2.28 -7.33 -8.92
N GLY A 32 -2.48 -6.74 -10.10
CA GLY A 32 -3.80 -6.37 -10.60
C GLY A 32 -4.20 -4.92 -10.27
N ALA A 33 -5.47 -4.60 -10.54
CA ALA A 33 -5.94 -3.22 -10.45
C ALA A 33 -6.08 -2.76 -8.99
N VAL A 34 -5.39 -1.68 -8.65
CA VAL A 34 -5.70 -0.91 -7.43
C VAL A 34 -6.89 -0.02 -7.75
N THR A 35 -8.07 -0.43 -7.28
CA THR A 35 -9.31 0.32 -7.54
C THR A 35 -9.44 1.51 -6.60
N TRP A 36 -10.22 2.51 -7.04
CA TRP A 36 -10.55 3.66 -6.20
C TRP A 36 -11.21 3.27 -4.88
N GLN A 37 -12.19 2.36 -4.92
CA GLN A 37 -12.87 1.87 -3.71
C GLN A 37 -11.87 1.31 -2.68
N ARG A 38 -10.85 0.59 -3.13
CA ARG A 38 -9.82 0.04 -2.24
C ARG A 38 -8.97 1.13 -1.59
N LEU A 39 -8.67 2.21 -2.33
CA LEU A 39 -7.99 3.38 -1.77
C LEU A 39 -8.84 4.07 -0.69
N GLU A 40 -10.13 4.24 -0.92
CA GLU A 40 -11.02 4.80 0.09
C GLU A 40 -11.12 3.92 1.35
N GLU A 41 -11.11 2.60 1.19
CA GLU A 41 -11.09 1.67 2.32
C GLU A 41 -9.79 1.77 3.13
N LEU A 42 -8.65 1.98 2.46
CA LEU A 42 -7.37 2.25 3.14
C LEU A 42 -7.41 3.58 3.91
N GLU A 43 -7.93 4.65 3.31
CA GLU A 43 -8.08 5.94 4.00
C GLU A 43 -9.03 5.84 5.20
N ARG A 44 -10.17 5.16 5.07
CA ARG A 44 -11.09 4.89 6.19
C ARG A 44 -10.44 4.05 7.29
N ALA A 45 -9.48 3.19 6.94
CA ALA A 45 -8.68 2.44 7.90
C ALA A 45 -7.56 3.27 8.55
N GLY A 46 -7.43 4.55 8.19
CA GLY A 46 -6.45 5.49 8.75
C GLY A 46 -5.18 5.66 7.93
N ALA A 47 -5.11 5.09 6.72
CA ALA A 47 -4.00 5.37 5.83
C ALA A 47 -4.04 6.83 5.38
N GLN A 48 -2.87 7.43 5.21
CA GLN A 48 -2.71 8.81 4.81
C GLN A 48 -1.63 8.90 3.74
N GLY A 49 -1.72 9.90 2.86
CA GLY A 49 -0.71 10.14 1.83
C GLY A 49 -0.54 8.98 0.85
N LEU A 50 -1.66 8.33 0.46
CA LEU A 50 -1.63 7.23 -0.49
C LEU A 50 -1.06 7.67 -1.84
N MET A 51 -0.08 6.92 -2.34
CA MET A 51 0.52 7.12 -3.65
C MET A 51 0.50 5.80 -4.41
N VAL A 52 -0.09 5.82 -5.60
CA VAL A 52 -0.19 4.67 -6.49
C VAL A 52 0.63 4.94 -7.73
N LEU A 53 1.55 4.03 -8.05
CA LEU A 53 2.42 4.12 -9.22
C LEU A 53 2.16 2.91 -10.10
N THR A 54 2.03 3.13 -11.41
CA THR A 54 1.96 2.04 -12.38
C THR A 54 3.35 1.47 -12.61
N VAL A 55 3.45 0.14 -12.61
CA VAL A 55 4.70 -0.56 -12.91
C VAL A 55 4.52 -1.29 -14.23
N GLU A 56 5.28 -0.86 -15.24
CA GLU A 56 5.23 -1.46 -16.58
C GLU A 56 5.89 -2.85 -16.61
N ARG A 57 6.99 -3.02 -15.86
CA ARG A 57 7.74 -4.27 -15.74
C ARG A 57 8.40 -4.36 -14.37
N SER A 58 8.37 -5.56 -13.79
CA SER A 58 9.14 -5.91 -12.60
C SER A 58 10.25 -6.89 -12.98
N LEU A 59 11.39 -6.80 -12.29
CA LEU A 59 12.47 -7.78 -12.35
C LEU A 59 12.42 -8.58 -11.05
N ALA A 60 12.37 -9.91 -11.18
CA ALA A 60 12.34 -10.86 -10.07
C ALA A 60 13.77 -11.32 -9.72
#